data_AF-A0A965PNZ7-F1
#
_entry.id   AF-A0A965PNZ7-F1
#
_cell.length_a   1.000
_cell.length_b   1.000
_cell.length_c   1.000
_cell.angle_alpha   90.00
_cell.angle_beta   90.00
_cell.angle_gamma   90.00
#
_symmetry.space_group_name_H-M   'P 1'
#
loop_
_entity.id
_entity.type
_entity.pdbx_description
1 polymer ?
#
loop_
_entity_poly.entity_id
_entity_poly.type
_entity_poly.pdbx_seq_one_letter_code
_entity_poly.pdbx_strand_id
1 'polypeptide(L)'
;MMASDWIRIRRGIRQLPKTVALARHLSHNPEFMAWWSDPVRMSCRHSVTEIVTFENVTRVTACALTELWFALNDVVGGDCWVPYMAVSDIDDIVGVPGFGDALVAVGWVTLHDEKGLVFPNFSEHNVPQKMRSEPKSDAQRAKEYRERKRGGERVTKRHGASRPEDKSREEEYIPAAPVPTSKPAARSRAKSAVSWTAADGWQGITDGDRQEWAAAYPGAVLDQELAKATAWLKANPSRAGRRNWRAFVVRWLSRCQDQGGTNRSPGRTPGDADKRAALDRKAREFAGLSPAAYRTPKQVAALAAG
;
A
#
# COMPACT_ATOMS: atom_id res chain seq x y z
N MET A 1 0.90 6.75 4.24
CA MET A 1 1.50 5.54 3.63
C MET A 1 0.34 4.58 3.43
N MET A 2 -0.29 4.60 2.25
CA MET A 2 -1.38 3.66 1.95
C MET A 2 -0.74 2.46 1.28
N ALA A 3 -0.89 1.29 1.91
CA ALA A 3 -0.50 0.02 1.34
C ALA A 3 -1.09 -0.08 -0.07
N SER A 4 -0.20 -0.11 -1.07
CA SER A 4 -0.54 -0.38 -2.46
C SER A 4 -1.33 -1.68 -2.51
N ASP A 5 -2.53 -1.67 -3.10
CA ASP A 5 -3.36 -2.85 -3.39
C ASP A 5 -2.65 -3.74 -4.43
N TRP A 6 -1.66 -4.51 -3.99
CA TRP A 6 -0.80 -5.29 -4.89
C TRP A 6 -1.35 -6.68 -5.23
N ILE A 7 -2.53 -7.05 -4.71
CA ILE A 7 -3.18 -8.30 -5.05
C ILE A 7 -4.70 -8.08 -5.12
N ARG A 8 -5.24 -7.79 -6.32
CA ARG A 8 -6.68 -7.99 -6.59
C ARG A 8 -6.93 -9.46 -6.91
N ILE A 9 -6.56 -10.39 -6.02
CA ILE A 9 -7.16 -11.73 -6.04
C ILE A 9 -8.65 -11.49 -5.86
N ARG A 10 -9.47 -11.97 -6.82
CA ARG A 10 -10.92 -11.81 -6.73
C ARG A 10 -11.36 -12.25 -5.34
N ARG A 11 -12.22 -11.47 -4.67
CA ARG A 11 -12.94 -11.99 -3.50
C ARG A 11 -13.64 -13.26 -3.96
N GLY A 12 -13.21 -14.38 -3.41
CA GLY A 12 -13.77 -15.68 -3.70
C GLY A 12 -13.26 -16.40 -4.96
N ILE A 13 -11.96 -16.31 -5.29
CA ILE A 13 -11.33 -17.16 -6.32
C ILE A 13 -11.69 -18.65 -6.15
N ARG A 14 -11.81 -19.12 -4.90
CA ARG A 14 -12.20 -20.48 -4.53
C ARG A 14 -13.62 -20.85 -4.97
N GLN A 15 -14.53 -19.87 -5.00
CA GLN A 15 -15.94 -20.06 -5.34
C GLN A 15 -16.23 -19.88 -6.83
N LEU A 16 -15.23 -19.53 -7.66
CA LEU A 16 -15.43 -19.41 -9.10
C LEU A 16 -15.74 -20.78 -9.71
N PRO A 17 -16.79 -20.92 -10.55
CA PRO A 17 -17.14 -22.20 -11.17
C PRO A 17 -15.99 -22.86 -11.92
N LYS A 18 -15.12 -22.08 -12.57
CA LYS A 18 -13.90 -22.59 -13.23
C LYS A 18 -12.87 -23.15 -12.25
N THR A 19 -12.65 -22.50 -11.09
CA THR A 19 -11.78 -23.04 -10.03
C THR A 19 -12.31 -24.36 -9.50
N VAL A 20 -13.64 -24.44 -9.29
CA VAL A 20 -14.29 -25.66 -8.84
C VAL A 20 -14.19 -26.77 -9.90
N ALA A 21 -14.38 -26.43 -11.18
CA ALA A 21 -14.20 -27.38 -12.28
C ALA A 21 -12.75 -27.88 -12.39
N LEU A 22 -11.77 -26.98 -12.20
CA LEU A 22 -10.36 -27.32 -12.20
C LEU A 22 -10.02 -28.27 -11.05
N ALA A 23 -10.54 -27.99 -9.84
CA ALA A 23 -10.39 -28.87 -8.68
C ALA A 23 -11.02 -30.26 -8.91
N ARG A 24 -12.16 -30.35 -9.63
CA ARG A 24 -12.73 -31.65 -10.04
C ARG A 24 -11.87 -32.38 -11.06
N HIS A 25 -11.20 -31.67 -11.96
CA HIS A 25 -10.30 -32.31 -12.91
C HIS A 25 -9.09 -32.91 -12.18
N LEU A 26 -8.46 -32.14 -11.30
CA LEU A 26 -7.36 -32.60 -10.44
C LEU A 26 -7.75 -33.77 -9.55
N SER A 27 -8.97 -33.76 -8.99
CA SER A 27 -9.38 -34.80 -8.05
C SER A 27 -9.42 -36.20 -8.66
N HIS A 28 -9.49 -36.33 -9.99
CA HIS A 28 -9.49 -37.59 -10.73
C HIS A 28 -8.16 -37.85 -11.46
N ASN A 29 -7.18 -36.94 -11.36
CA ASN A 29 -5.89 -37.09 -12.01
C ASN A 29 -5.01 -38.10 -11.25
N PRO A 30 -4.48 -39.16 -11.90
CA PRO A 30 -3.68 -40.19 -11.24
C PRO A 30 -2.40 -39.67 -10.58
N GLU A 31 -1.70 -38.73 -11.22
CA GLU A 31 -0.47 -38.15 -10.68
C GLU A 31 -0.76 -37.27 -9.47
N PHE A 32 -1.84 -36.48 -9.51
CA PHE A 32 -2.31 -35.71 -8.36
C PHE A 32 -2.71 -36.62 -7.19
N MET A 33 -3.41 -37.72 -7.46
CA MET A 33 -3.77 -38.72 -6.44
C MET A 33 -2.54 -39.34 -5.80
N ALA A 34 -1.54 -39.73 -6.60
CA ALA A 34 -0.28 -40.27 -6.10
C ALA A 34 0.49 -39.24 -5.26
N TRP A 35 0.65 -38.02 -5.78
CA TRP A 35 1.33 -36.90 -5.12
C TRP A 35 0.72 -36.55 -3.76
N TRP A 36 -0.61 -36.52 -3.65
CA TRP A 36 -1.30 -36.23 -2.39
C TRP A 36 -1.03 -37.30 -1.31
N SER A 37 -0.83 -38.54 -1.75
CA SER A 37 -0.71 -39.70 -0.87
C SER A 37 0.72 -40.04 -0.45
N ASP A 38 1.73 -39.39 -1.03
CA ASP A 38 3.14 -39.61 -0.74
C ASP A 38 3.56 -38.92 0.58
N PRO A 39 4.35 -39.56 1.48
CA PRO A 39 4.88 -40.93 1.46
C PRO A 39 4.01 -41.97 2.17
N VAL A 40 2.82 -41.59 2.62
CA VAL A 40 1.95 -42.45 3.45
C VAL A 40 1.38 -43.64 2.65
N ARG A 41 1.52 -43.65 1.33
CA ARG A 41 1.06 -44.72 0.40
C ARG A 41 -0.42 -45.05 0.54
N MET A 42 -1.25 -44.04 0.81
CA MET A 42 -2.70 -44.21 0.74
C MET A 42 -3.11 -44.33 -0.73
N SER A 43 -3.81 -45.41 -1.12
CA SER A 43 -4.28 -45.53 -2.50
C SER A 43 -5.72 -45.04 -2.62
N CYS A 44 -5.99 -44.23 -3.63
CA CYS A 44 -7.33 -43.83 -4.06
C CYS A 44 -7.60 -44.52 -5.41
N ARG A 45 -8.81 -45.06 -5.62
CA ARG A 45 -9.11 -45.80 -6.86
C ARG A 45 -9.68 -44.92 -7.96
N HIS A 46 -10.53 -43.97 -7.58
CA HIS A 46 -11.30 -43.16 -8.53
C HIS A 46 -11.10 -41.67 -8.31
N SER A 47 -10.94 -41.25 -7.06
CA SER A 47 -10.63 -39.85 -6.76
C SER A 47 -9.88 -39.68 -5.45
N VAL A 48 -9.01 -38.66 -5.38
CA VAL A 48 -8.36 -38.22 -4.13
C VAL A 48 -9.38 -37.91 -3.04
N THR A 49 -10.65 -37.64 -3.39
CA THR A 49 -11.68 -37.35 -2.40
C THR A 49 -12.06 -38.54 -1.51
N GLU A 50 -11.59 -39.75 -1.85
CA GLU A 50 -11.69 -40.92 -0.99
C GLU A 50 -10.87 -40.77 0.31
N ILE A 51 -9.81 -39.94 0.28
CA ILE A 51 -8.91 -39.73 1.42
C ILE A 51 -8.91 -38.27 1.93
N VAL A 52 -9.41 -37.32 1.14
CA VAL A 52 -9.45 -35.91 1.51
C VAL A 52 -10.79 -35.26 1.12
N THR A 53 -11.21 -34.21 1.83
CA THR A 53 -12.42 -33.48 1.42
C THR A 53 -12.19 -32.72 0.11
N PHE A 54 -13.22 -32.62 -0.72
CA PHE A 54 -13.19 -31.77 -1.93
C PHE A 54 -12.88 -30.30 -1.62
N GLU A 55 -13.23 -29.83 -0.41
CA GLU A 55 -12.85 -28.50 0.05
C GLU A 55 -11.32 -28.33 0.12
N ASN A 56 -10.58 -29.33 0.59
CA ASN A 56 -9.12 -29.29 0.64
C ASN A 56 -8.51 -29.27 -0.77
N VAL A 57 -9.05 -30.06 -1.70
CA VAL A 57 -8.64 -30.02 -3.12
C VAL A 57 -8.82 -28.62 -3.69
N THR A 58 -9.96 -27.99 -3.41
CA THR A 58 -10.25 -26.62 -3.90
C THR A 58 -9.32 -25.57 -3.26
N ARG A 59 -8.88 -25.77 -2.01
CA ARG A 59 -7.92 -24.87 -1.34
C ARG A 59 -6.52 -24.97 -1.95
N VAL A 60 -6.04 -26.20 -2.18
CA VAL A 60 -4.76 -26.42 -2.87
C VAL A 60 -4.81 -25.85 -4.28
N THR A 61 -5.91 -26.08 -4.99
CA THR A 61 -6.16 -25.51 -6.32
C THR A 61 -6.05 -23.98 -6.32
N ALA A 62 -6.69 -23.31 -5.35
CA ALA A 62 -6.64 -21.85 -5.25
C ALA A 62 -5.24 -21.31 -4.88
N CYS A 63 -4.47 -22.08 -4.10
CA CYS A 63 -3.08 -21.75 -3.78
C CYS A 63 -2.21 -21.83 -5.03
N ALA A 64 -2.26 -22.96 -5.74
CA ALA A 64 -1.51 -23.17 -6.99
C ALA A 64 -1.86 -22.14 -8.07
N LEU A 65 -3.13 -21.76 -8.21
CA LEU A 65 -3.53 -20.66 -9.11
C LEU A 65 -2.85 -19.34 -8.74
N THR A 66 -2.77 -19.04 -7.44
CA THR A 66 -2.16 -17.81 -6.96
C THR A 66 -0.67 -17.78 -7.27
N GLU A 67 0.03 -18.89 -7.01
CA GLU A 67 1.46 -19.05 -7.32
C GLU A 67 1.73 -18.93 -8.83
N LEU A 68 0.93 -19.60 -9.65
CA LEU A 68 1.04 -19.49 -11.11
C LEU A 68 0.85 -18.06 -11.59
N TRP A 69 -0.17 -17.35 -11.09
CA TRP A 69 -0.43 -15.97 -11.51
C TRP A 69 0.70 -15.03 -11.10
N PHE A 70 1.36 -15.28 -9.97
CA PHE A 70 2.57 -14.55 -9.59
C PHE A 70 3.71 -14.80 -10.56
N ALA A 71 4.02 -16.07 -10.87
CA ALA A 71 5.07 -16.40 -11.84
C ALA A 71 4.78 -15.79 -13.22
N LEU A 72 3.54 -15.87 -13.68
CA LEU A 72 3.11 -15.35 -14.98
C LEU A 72 3.18 -13.83 -15.08
N ASN A 73 2.99 -13.09 -13.98
CA ASN A 73 3.01 -11.63 -14.00
C ASN A 73 4.35 -11.05 -14.51
N ASP A 74 5.45 -11.77 -14.35
CA ASP A 74 6.77 -11.32 -14.80
C ASP A 74 7.05 -11.66 -16.26
N VAL A 75 6.44 -12.72 -16.79
CA VAL A 75 6.74 -13.26 -18.12
C VAL A 75 5.72 -12.88 -19.18
N VAL A 76 4.43 -12.87 -18.84
CA VAL A 76 3.32 -12.68 -19.79
C VAL A 76 3.35 -11.29 -20.44
N GLY A 77 3.28 -11.28 -21.77
CA GLY A 77 3.18 -10.08 -22.60
C GLY A 77 1.75 -9.52 -22.69
N GLY A 78 1.58 -8.46 -23.48
CA GLY A 78 0.26 -7.85 -23.71
C GLY A 78 -0.71 -8.70 -24.50
N ASP A 79 -0.17 -9.61 -25.30
CA ASP A 79 -0.86 -10.61 -26.11
C ASP A 79 -1.29 -11.85 -25.30
N CYS A 80 -1.01 -11.87 -23.99
CA CYS A 80 -1.27 -13.01 -23.11
C CYS A 80 -0.59 -14.31 -23.55
N TRP A 81 0.47 -14.21 -24.36
CA TRP A 81 1.23 -15.35 -24.87
C TRP A 81 2.57 -15.48 -24.15
N VAL A 82 2.97 -16.73 -23.88
CA VAL A 82 4.27 -17.08 -23.30
C VAL A 82 4.95 -18.06 -24.25
N PRO A 83 6.00 -17.62 -24.98
CA PRO A 83 6.73 -18.49 -25.88
C PRO A 83 7.51 -19.56 -25.12
N TYR A 84 7.65 -20.74 -25.73
CA TYR A 84 8.43 -21.89 -25.25
C TYR A 84 7.96 -22.55 -23.95
N MET A 85 6.88 -22.06 -23.34
CA MET A 85 6.27 -22.72 -22.19
C MET A 85 5.49 -23.96 -22.66
N ALA A 86 5.77 -25.10 -22.04
CA ALA A 86 4.98 -26.34 -22.18
C ALA A 86 3.93 -26.43 -21.07
N VAL A 87 2.91 -27.27 -21.28
CA VAL A 87 1.88 -27.51 -20.25
C VAL A 87 2.48 -28.10 -18.97
N SER A 88 3.48 -28.97 -19.09
CA SER A 88 4.21 -29.56 -17.97
C SER A 88 5.00 -28.53 -17.15
N ASP A 89 5.49 -27.46 -17.77
CA ASP A 89 6.23 -26.42 -17.05
C ASP A 89 5.34 -25.72 -16.02
N ILE A 90 4.02 -25.71 -16.23
CA ILE A 90 3.08 -25.19 -15.24
C ILE A 90 3.13 -26.01 -13.96
N ASP A 91 3.19 -27.34 -14.08
CA ASP A 91 3.22 -28.26 -12.93
C ASP A 91 4.52 -28.08 -12.15
N ASP A 92 5.64 -27.92 -12.86
CA ASP A 92 6.95 -27.62 -12.26
C ASP A 92 6.96 -26.26 -11.53
N ILE A 93 6.29 -25.25 -12.08
CA ILE A 93 6.20 -23.91 -11.47
C ILE A 93 5.41 -23.93 -10.17
N VAL A 94 4.28 -24.65 -10.13
CA VAL A 94 3.39 -24.66 -8.95
C VAL A 94 3.63 -25.85 -8.01
N GLY A 95 4.43 -26.83 -8.42
CA GLY A 95 4.69 -28.06 -7.66
C GLY A 95 3.48 -28.97 -7.51
N VAL A 96 2.51 -28.91 -8.43
CA VAL A 96 1.28 -29.72 -8.41
C VAL A 96 1.14 -30.44 -9.75
N PRO A 97 1.25 -31.78 -9.80
CA PRO A 97 1.15 -32.53 -11.05
C PRO A 97 -0.29 -32.57 -11.58
N GLY A 98 -0.41 -32.57 -12.92
CA GLY A 98 -1.67 -32.53 -13.64
C GLY A 98 -2.37 -31.17 -13.63
N PHE A 99 -1.71 -30.11 -13.16
CA PHE A 99 -2.31 -28.79 -13.00
C PHE A 99 -2.42 -28.03 -14.31
N GLY A 100 -1.41 -28.12 -15.17
CA GLY A 100 -1.41 -27.59 -16.53
C GLY A 100 -2.53 -28.20 -17.37
N ASP A 101 -2.69 -29.53 -17.34
CA ASP A 101 -3.78 -30.22 -18.04
C ASP A 101 -5.16 -29.76 -17.53
N ALA A 102 -5.29 -29.62 -16.20
CA ALA A 102 -6.52 -29.11 -15.60
C ALA A 102 -6.84 -27.67 -16.02
N LEU A 103 -5.82 -26.82 -16.23
CA LEU A 103 -5.98 -25.47 -16.75
C LEU A 103 -6.43 -25.43 -18.21
N VAL A 104 -5.87 -26.34 -19.04
CA VAL A 104 -6.30 -26.52 -20.43
C VAL A 104 -7.75 -26.98 -20.47
N ALA A 105 -8.13 -27.96 -19.64
CA ALA A 105 -9.49 -28.49 -19.57
C ALA A 105 -10.55 -27.44 -19.22
N VAL A 106 -10.21 -26.42 -18.40
CA VAL A 106 -11.14 -25.32 -18.07
C VAL A 106 -11.00 -24.09 -18.97
N GLY A 107 -10.16 -24.17 -20.00
CA GLY A 107 -9.91 -23.11 -20.97
C GLY A 107 -9.30 -21.85 -20.34
N TRP A 108 -8.42 -22.03 -19.35
CA TRP A 108 -7.55 -20.96 -18.83
C TRP A 108 -6.17 -20.96 -19.47
N VAL A 109 -5.83 -22.04 -20.17
CA VAL A 109 -4.63 -22.18 -20.98
C VAL A 109 -5.03 -22.78 -22.33
N THR A 110 -4.45 -22.27 -23.40
CA THR A 110 -4.58 -22.84 -24.75
C THR A 110 -3.21 -22.96 -25.38
N LEU A 111 -2.95 -24.06 -26.10
CA LEU A 111 -1.70 -24.22 -26.86
C LEU A 111 -1.71 -23.29 -28.07
N HIS A 112 -0.56 -22.67 -28.36
CA HIS A 112 -0.37 -21.83 -29.54
C HIS A 112 0.72 -22.42 -30.43
N ASP A 113 0.31 -23.01 -31.56
CA ASP A 113 1.18 -23.55 -32.61
C ASP A 113 2.35 -24.42 -32.11
N GLU A 114 2.13 -25.18 -31.02
CA GLU A 114 3.13 -26.02 -30.33
C GLU A 114 4.37 -25.29 -29.77
N LYS A 115 4.41 -23.96 -29.89
CA LYS A 115 5.58 -23.11 -29.55
C LYS A 115 5.39 -22.28 -28.29
N GLY A 116 4.30 -22.50 -27.55
CA GLY A 116 4.04 -21.82 -26.30
C GLY A 116 2.59 -21.93 -25.84
N LEU A 117 2.30 -21.24 -24.76
CA LEU A 117 0.97 -21.19 -24.15
C LEU A 117 0.38 -19.80 -24.25
N VAL A 118 -0.93 -19.74 -24.47
CA VAL A 118 -1.73 -18.53 -24.33
C VAL A 118 -2.58 -18.65 -23.07
N PHE A 119 -2.68 -17.56 -22.33
CA PHE A 119 -3.47 -17.42 -21.11
C PHE A 119 -4.65 -16.46 -21.37
N PRO A 120 -5.78 -16.94 -21.91
CA PRO A 120 -6.87 -16.07 -22.31
C PRO A 120 -7.34 -15.19 -21.16
N ASN A 121 -7.59 -13.92 -21.45
CA ASN A 121 -8.11 -12.93 -20.49
C ASN A 121 -7.20 -12.67 -19.28
N PHE A 122 -5.92 -13.07 -19.32
CA PHE A 122 -4.97 -12.80 -18.23
C PHE A 122 -4.90 -11.31 -17.90
N SER A 123 -4.83 -10.47 -18.93
CA SER A 123 -4.77 -9.00 -18.81
C SER A 123 -6.08 -8.33 -18.37
N GLU A 124 -7.22 -9.04 -18.34
CA GLU A 124 -8.47 -8.48 -17.77
C GLU A 124 -8.38 -8.30 -16.26
N HIS A 125 -7.52 -9.10 -15.60
CA HIS A 125 -7.47 -9.19 -14.14
C HIS A 125 -6.08 -9.00 -13.57
N ASN A 126 -5.05 -9.14 -14.40
CA ASN A 126 -3.67 -8.90 -14.03
C ASN A 126 -3.11 -7.75 -14.87
N VAL A 127 -2.26 -6.93 -14.26
CA VAL A 127 -1.43 -5.98 -14.99
C VAL A 127 -0.03 -6.55 -14.99
N PRO A 128 0.44 -7.14 -16.12
CA PRO A 128 1.78 -7.68 -16.21
C PRO A 128 2.82 -6.68 -15.74
N GLN A 129 3.89 -7.14 -15.10
CA GLN A 129 4.90 -6.26 -14.53
C GLN A 129 5.53 -5.33 -15.58
N LYS A 130 5.74 -5.86 -16.80
CA LYS A 130 6.23 -5.09 -17.96
C LYS A 130 5.30 -3.94 -18.38
N MET A 131 4.01 -4.02 -18.04
CA MET A 131 3.00 -2.99 -18.32
C MET A 131 2.71 -2.08 -17.13
N ARG A 132 3.25 -2.36 -15.94
CA ARG A 132 3.10 -1.47 -14.79
C ARG A 132 3.93 -0.22 -15.07
N SER A 133 3.24 0.90 -15.29
CA SER A 133 3.88 2.21 -15.33
C SER A 133 4.73 2.41 -14.07
N GLU A 134 5.94 2.95 -14.24
CA GLU A 134 6.82 3.29 -13.13
C GLU A 134 6.03 3.98 -12.01
N PRO A 135 6.31 3.67 -10.73
CA PRO A 135 5.63 4.32 -9.62
C PRO A 135 5.75 5.83 -9.79
N LYS A 136 4.64 6.50 -10.10
CA LYS A 136 4.65 7.96 -10.28
C LYS A 136 5.31 8.58 -9.07
N SER A 137 6.33 9.40 -9.31
CA SER A 137 7.02 10.10 -8.22
C SER A 137 6.02 10.94 -7.42
N ASP A 138 6.31 11.21 -6.15
CA ASP A 138 5.47 12.07 -5.32
C ASP A 138 5.24 13.45 -5.96
N ALA A 139 6.21 13.92 -6.76
CA ALA A 139 6.10 15.15 -7.55
C ALA A 139 5.06 15.05 -8.67
N GLN A 140 5.02 13.93 -9.41
CA GLN A 140 4.02 13.67 -10.46
C GLN A 140 2.62 13.53 -9.85
N ARG A 141 2.46 12.77 -8.75
CA ARG A 141 1.19 12.64 -8.04
C ARG A 141 0.66 13.99 -7.54
N ALA A 142 1.54 14.82 -6.98
CA ALA A 142 1.17 16.15 -6.51
C ALA A 142 0.87 17.13 -7.65
N LYS A 143 1.44 16.94 -8.84
CA LYS A 143 1.12 17.73 -10.04
C LYS A 143 -0.28 17.38 -10.57
N GLU A 144 -0.57 16.09 -10.74
CA GLU A 144 -1.88 15.61 -11.20
C GLU A 144 -3.02 15.99 -10.25
N TYR A 145 -2.79 15.92 -8.92
CA TYR A 145 -3.79 16.40 -7.94
C TYR A 145 -4.09 17.89 -8.12
N ARG A 146 -3.06 18.71 -8.37
CA ARG A 146 -3.21 20.15 -8.60
C ARG A 146 -3.92 20.45 -9.92
N GLU A 147 -3.66 19.67 -10.96
CA GLU A 147 -4.32 19.78 -12.26
C GLU A 147 -5.79 19.35 -12.18
N ARG A 148 -6.10 18.25 -11.50
CA ARG A 148 -7.48 17.80 -11.24
C ARG A 148 -8.29 18.81 -10.41
N LYS A 149 -7.64 19.52 -9.48
CA LYS A 149 -8.27 20.62 -8.72
C LYS A 149 -8.46 21.89 -9.55
N ARG A 150 -7.71 22.05 -10.65
CA ARG A 150 -7.72 23.25 -11.50
C ARG A 150 -8.72 23.12 -12.66
N GLY A 151 -8.93 21.92 -13.19
CA GLY A 151 -9.94 21.63 -14.21
C GLY A 151 -11.29 21.25 -13.57
N GLY A 152 -11.90 22.16 -12.81
CA GLY A 152 -13.09 21.88 -12.01
C GLY A 152 -14.21 21.18 -12.79
N GLU A 153 -14.30 19.86 -12.63
CA GLU A 153 -15.39 19.05 -13.16
C GLU A 153 -16.05 18.25 -12.03
N ARG A 154 -17.36 18.46 -11.92
CA ARG A 154 -18.29 17.86 -10.94
C ARG A 154 -18.56 16.40 -11.30
N VAL A 155 -18.27 15.46 -10.39
CA VAL A 155 -18.95 14.15 -10.23
C VAL A 155 -18.59 13.66 -8.81
N THR A 156 -19.45 13.26 -7.86
CA THR A 156 -20.89 13.08 -7.64
C THR A 156 -21.09 13.14 -6.11
N LYS A 157 -22.26 13.58 -5.63
CA LYS A 157 -22.64 13.45 -4.22
C LYS A 157 -22.55 11.97 -3.80
N ARG A 158 -21.63 11.64 -2.88
CA ARG A 158 -21.80 10.47 -2.00
C ARG A 158 -22.25 11.01 -0.65
N HIS A 159 -23.42 10.55 -0.23
CA HIS A 159 -24.01 10.84 1.07
C HIS A 159 -23.10 10.34 2.20
N GLY A 160 -23.09 11.10 3.30
CA GLY A 160 -22.71 10.60 4.63
C GLY A 160 -21.46 11.22 5.22
N ALA A 161 -21.65 12.31 5.96
CA ALA A 161 -21.10 12.55 7.30
C ALA A 161 -20.97 14.07 7.58
N SER A 162 -22.04 14.59 8.17
CA SER A 162 -22.13 15.66 9.17
C SER A 162 -20.98 16.68 9.26
N ARG A 163 -21.25 17.90 8.81
CA ARG A 163 -20.48 19.12 9.14
C ARG A 163 -21.13 19.74 10.39
N PRO A 164 -20.38 20.05 11.47
CA PRO A 164 -20.93 20.84 12.57
C PRO A 164 -21.21 22.27 12.09
N GLU A 165 -22.40 22.75 12.43
CA GLU A 165 -22.92 24.08 12.15
C GLU A 165 -22.14 25.14 12.94
N ASP A 166 -21.68 26.19 12.25
CA ASP A 166 -21.14 27.39 12.87
C ASP A 166 -22.27 28.43 12.94
N LYS A 167 -22.58 28.87 14.16
CA LYS A 167 -23.71 29.75 14.46
C LYS A 167 -23.39 31.16 13.99
N SER A 168 -24.16 31.61 13.01
CA SER A 168 -24.25 32.99 12.53
C SER A 168 -24.60 33.96 13.67
N ARG A 169 -23.77 34.99 13.85
CA ARG A 169 -24.11 36.19 14.60
C ARG A 169 -24.66 37.22 13.62
N GLU A 170 -25.86 37.71 13.90
CA GLU A 170 -26.57 38.74 13.15
C GLU A 170 -25.81 40.07 13.26
N GLU A 171 -25.51 40.69 12.12
CA GLU A 171 -25.16 42.11 12.03
C GLU A 171 -26.26 42.83 11.25
N GLU A 172 -26.80 43.85 11.90
CA GLU A 172 -27.97 44.63 11.55
C GLU A 172 -27.67 45.61 10.40
N TYR A 173 -28.65 45.74 9.50
CA TYR A 173 -28.60 46.49 8.25
C TYR A 173 -28.73 48.01 8.47
N ILE A 174 -27.77 48.80 7.97
CA ILE A 174 -27.89 50.26 7.85
C ILE A 174 -27.70 50.64 6.36
N PRO A 175 -28.66 51.36 5.73
CA PRO A 175 -28.62 51.66 4.29
C PRO A 175 -27.63 52.80 3.95
N ALA A 176 -27.21 52.78 2.68
CA ALA A 176 -26.04 53.43 2.11
C ALA A 176 -26.07 54.96 1.96
N ALA A 177 -24.88 55.57 2.00
CA ALA A 177 -24.57 56.89 1.47
C ALA A 177 -23.61 56.78 0.25
N PRO A 178 -23.56 57.77 -0.67
CA PRO A 178 -23.20 57.56 -2.08
C PRO A 178 -21.71 57.40 -2.34
N VAL A 179 -21.43 56.63 -3.39
CA VAL A 179 -20.12 56.15 -3.86
C VAL A 179 -19.32 57.25 -4.55
N PRO A 180 -18.01 57.42 -4.26
CA PRO A 180 -17.05 57.89 -5.26
C PRO A 180 -16.36 56.68 -5.89
N THR A 181 -16.57 56.53 -7.19
CA THR A 181 -15.93 55.55 -8.05
C THR A 181 -14.41 55.71 -8.04
N SER A 182 -13.69 54.81 -7.39
CA SER A 182 -12.28 54.59 -7.68
C SER A 182 -11.96 53.09 -7.71
N LYS A 183 -11.43 52.67 -8.86
CA LYS A 183 -11.01 51.32 -9.23
C LYS A 183 -10.06 50.75 -8.15
N PRO A 184 -10.27 49.55 -7.58
CA PRO A 184 -9.32 49.03 -6.60
C PRO A 184 -8.01 48.71 -7.31
N ALA A 185 -6.94 49.41 -6.93
CA ALA A 185 -5.59 49.10 -7.35
C ALA A 185 -5.23 47.66 -6.93
N ALA A 186 -4.62 46.92 -7.84
CA ALA A 186 -4.09 45.59 -7.56
C ALA A 186 -3.10 45.66 -6.39
N ARG A 187 -3.41 45.00 -5.27
CA ARG A 187 -2.46 44.81 -4.17
C ARG A 187 -1.24 44.05 -4.69
N SER A 188 -0.14 44.76 -4.92
CA SER A 188 1.15 44.14 -5.14
C SER A 188 1.52 43.36 -3.87
N ARG A 189 1.52 42.04 -3.99
CA ARG A 189 1.92 41.14 -2.89
C ARG A 189 3.41 41.39 -2.63
N ALA A 190 3.72 42.09 -1.54
CA ALA A 190 5.10 42.35 -1.14
C ALA A 190 5.89 41.03 -1.14
N LYS A 191 7.04 41.03 -1.83
CA LYS A 191 7.98 39.90 -1.82
C LYS A 191 8.35 39.64 -0.36
N SER A 192 8.18 38.41 0.11
CA SER A 192 8.60 38.04 1.46
C SER A 192 10.10 38.26 1.58
N ALA A 193 10.52 39.14 2.51
CA ALA A 193 11.91 39.56 2.70
C ALA A 193 12.86 38.41 3.07
N VAL A 194 12.31 37.31 3.61
CA VAL A 194 13.08 36.10 3.94
C VAL A 194 13.49 35.37 2.67
N SER A 195 14.79 35.14 2.52
CA SER A 195 15.39 34.33 1.45
C SER A 195 16.35 33.27 2.01
N TRP A 196 16.67 32.27 1.18
CA TRP A 196 17.72 31.31 1.47
C TRP A 196 18.55 31.04 0.22
N THR A 197 19.87 30.99 0.36
CA THR A 197 20.82 30.57 -0.69
C THR A 197 21.78 29.50 -0.14
N ALA A 198 22.35 28.69 -1.03
CA ALA A 198 23.30 27.65 -0.62
C ALA A 198 24.63 28.23 -0.09
N ALA A 199 25.03 29.40 -0.58
CA ALA A 199 26.25 30.10 -0.21
C ALA A 199 26.10 30.82 1.15
N ASP A 200 25.02 31.60 1.31
CA ASP A 200 24.88 32.53 2.42
C ASP A 200 23.88 32.05 3.50
N GLY A 201 23.16 30.96 3.24
CA GLY A 201 22.13 30.46 4.15
C GLY A 201 20.90 31.36 4.21
N TRP A 202 20.29 31.47 5.39
CA TRP A 202 19.08 32.28 5.62
C TRP A 202 19.41 33.77 5.67
N GLN A 203 18.67 34.57 4.90
CA GLN A 203 18.77 36.03 4.89
C GLN A 203 17.40 36.67 5.10
N GLY A 204 17.37 37.89 5.63
CA GLY A 204 16.13 38.67 5.80
C GLY A 204 15.20 38.15 6.89
N ILE A 205 15.68 37.29 7.81
CA ILE A 205 14.98 36.93 9.05
C ILE A 205 15.25 38.04 10.06
N THR A 206 14.23 38.80 10.41
CA THR A 206 14.32 39.88 11.40
C THR A 206 14.22 39.35 12.83
N ASP A 207 14.61 40.15 13.81
CA ASP A 207 14.44 39.79 15.23
C ASP A 207 12.95 39.63 15.61
N GLY A 208 12.07 40.40 14.97
CA GLY A 208 10.62 40.22 15.10
C GLY A 208 10.16 38.85 14.61
N ASP A 209 10.71 38.36 13.49
CA ASP A 209 10.40 37.01 13.00
C ASP A 209 10.90 35.93 13.95
N ARG A 210 12.08 36.13 14.55
CA ARG A 210 12.65 35.20 15.52
C ARG A 210 11.78 35.12 16.79
N GLN A 211 11.33 36.26 17.30
CA GLN A 211 10.44 36.33 18.46
C GLN A 211 9.08 35.69 18.16
N GLU A 212 8.48 36.02 17.02
CA GLU A 212 7.19 35.45 16.58
C GLU A 212 7.25 33.93 16.47
N TRP A 213 8.28 33.39 15.82
CA TRP A 213 8.41 31.94 15.63
C TRP A 213 8.80 31.22 16.92
N ALA A 214 9.63 31.81 17.77
CA ALA A 214 9.95 31.24 19.08
C ALA A 214 8.71 31.17 19.99
N ALA A 215 7.85 32.19 19.96
CA ALA A 215 6.59 32.20 20.71
C ALA A 215 5.57 31.19 20.15
N ALA A 216 5.48 31.05 18.83
CA ALA A 216 4.55 30.12 18.18
C ALA A 216 4.98 28.64 18.29
N TYR A 217 6.28 28.38 18.33
CA TYR A 217 6.85 27.03 18.32
C TYR A 217 7.83 26.79 19.48
N PRO A 218 7.38 26.87 20.75
CA PRO A 218 8.26 26.79 21.92
C PRO A 218 9.01 25.45 22.04
N GLY A 219 8.51 24.38 21.41
CA GLY A 219 9.20 23.08 21.39
C GLY A 219 10.41 23.03 20.45
N ALA A 220 10.53 23.98 19.52
CA ALA A 220 11.57 24.00 18.49
C ALA A 220 12.64 25.05 18.85
N VAL A 221 13.90 24.62 19.00
CA VAL A 221 15.02 25.56 19.20
C VAL A 221 15.34 26.20 17.85
N LEU A 222 14.90 27.45 17.68
CA LEU A 222 14.85 28.10 16.37
C LEU A 222 16.16 28.01 15.58
N ASP A 223 17.30 28.35 16.18
CA ASP A 223 18.59 28.35 15.48
C ASP A 223 19.04 26.94 15.08
N GLN A 224 18.80 25.93 15.92
CA GLN A 224 19.10 24.54 15.59
C GLN A 224 18.24 24.05 14.43
N GLU A 225 16.97 24.45 14.39
CA GLU A 225 16.05 24.07 13.32
C GLU A 225 16.35 24.80 12.01
N LEU A 226 16.78 26.07 12.05
CA LEU A 226 17.26 26.79 10.87
C LEU A 226 18.55 26.17 10.31
N ALA A 227 19.44 25.66 11.17
CA ALA A 227 20.64 24.93 10.76
C ALA A 227 20.28 23.58 10.11
N LYS A 228 19.39 22.79 10.73
CA LYS A 228 18.89 21.53 10.14
C LYS A 228 18.20 21.76 8.80
N ALA A 229 17.39 22.82 8.71
CA ALA A 229 16.73 23.21 7.48
C ALA A 229 17.75 23.58 6.38
N THR A 230 18.84 24.27 6.74
CA THR A 230 19.95 24.58 5.81
C THR A 230 20.63 23.31 5.30
N ALA A 231 20.99 22.39 6.20
CA ALA A 231 21.59 21.11 5.82
C ALA A 231 20.67 20.30 4.90
N TRP A 232 19.38 20.27 5.21
CA TRP A 232 18.37 19.60 4.38
C TRP A 232 18.26 20.20 2.98
N LEU A 233 18.28 21.54 2.87
CA LEU A 233 18.21 22.24 1.59
C LEU A 233 19.47 22.03 0.76
N LYS A 234 20.66 21.99 1.38
CA LYS A 234 21.92 21.64 0.71
C LYS A 234 21.88 20.20 0.16
N ALA A 235 21.35 19.25 0.94
CA ALA A 235 21.17 17.86 0.51
C ALA A 235 20.07 17.67 -0.54
N ASN A 236 19.16 18.64 -0.71
CA ASN A 236 18.03 18.56 -1.64
C ASN A 236 17.96 19.79 -2.57
N PRO A 237 18.91 19.98 -3.52
CA PRO A 237 19.00 21.19 -4.35
C PRO A 237 17.74 21.48 -5.17
N SER A 238 17.02 20.44 -5.63
CA SER A 238 15.76 20.61 -6.37
C SER A 238 14.65 21.26 -5.53
N ARG A 239 14.76 21.22 -4.20
CA ARG A 239 13.82 21.85 -3.25
C ARG A 239 14.27 23.25 -2.83
N ALA A 240 15.45 23.70 -3.25
CA ALA A 240 16.02 25.01 -2.93
C ALA A 240 15.50 26.16 -3.82
N GLY A 241 14.71 25.89 -4.87
CA GLY A 241 14.14 26.92 -5.76
C GLY A 241 12.81 27.55 -5.28
N ARG A 242 12.56 27.64 -3.96
CA ARG A 242 11.26 28.12 -3.43
C ARG A 242 11.14 29.65 -3.45
N ARG A 243 9.93 30.16 -3.74
CA ARG A 243 9.62 31.60 -3.77
C ARG A 243 9.09 32.16 -2.44
N ASN A 244 8.68 31.33 -1.50
CA ASN A 244 8.14 31.75 -0.20
C ASN A 244 8.82 30.97 0.93
N TRP A 245 9.95 31.51 1.38
CA TRP A 245 10.80 30.92 2.39
C TRP A 245 10.22 31.02 3.80
N ARG A 246 9.51 32.12 4.12
CA ARG A 246 8.77 32.24 5.39
C ARG A 246 7.80 31.08 5.59
N ALA A 247 6.97 30.76 4.58
CA ALA A 247 6.05 29.64 4.66
C ALA A 247 6.75 28.28 4.78
N PHE A 248 7.97 28.15 4.25
CA PHE A 248 8.78 26.94 4.43
C PHE A 248 9.23 26.80 5.89
N VAL A 249 9.77 27.87 6.50
CA VAL A 249 10.25 27.85 7.90
C VAL A 249 9.10 27.56 8.86
N VAL A 250 7.96 28.24 8.71
CA VAL A 250 6.76 28.00 9.53
C VAL A 250 6.30 26.54 9.47
N ARG A 251 6.25 25.94 8.27
CA ARG A 251 5.88 24.52 8.10
C ARG A 251 6.96 23.56 8.62
N TRP A 252 8.22 23.98 8.64
CA TRP A 252 9.33 23.21 9.21
C TRP A 252 9.19 23.15 10.74
N LEU A 253 9.03 24.30 11.38
CA LEU A 253 8.90 24.43 12.83
C LEU A 253 7.64 23.74 13.37
N SER A 254 6.50 23.90 12.69
CA SER A 254 5.26 23.17 13.02
C SER A 254 5.47 21.66 13.03
N ARG A 255 6.10 21.10 11.98
CA ARG A 255 6.39 19.66 11.95
C ARG A 255 7.36 19.24 13.05
N CYS A 256 8.38 20.04 13.33
CA CYS A 256 9.30 19.78 14.42
C CYS A 256 8.54 19.66 15.74
N GLN A 257 7.69 20.64 16.06
CA GLN A 257 6.87 20.64 17.27
C GLN A 257 5.92 19.42 17.36
N ASP A 258 5.21 19.10 16.28
CA ASP A 258 4.28 17.96 16.24
C ASP A 258 4.99 16.61 16.43
N GLN A 259 6.22 16.49 15.89
CA GLN A 259 7.06 15.30 16.06
C GLN A 259 7.83 15.28 17.38
N GLY A 260 7.80 16.39 18.10
CA GLY A 260 8.16 16.46 19.49
C GLY A 260 9.05 17.62 19.91
N GLY A 261 9.54 18.38 18.95
CA GLY A 261 10.42 19.51 19.18
C GLY A 261 11.87 19.08 19.36
N THR A 262 12.75 20.06 19.26
CA THR A 262 14.20 19.92 19.42
C THR A 262 14.61 19.70 20.87
N ASN A 263 13.79 20.18 21.82
CA ASN A 263 14.07 20.16 23.26
C ASN A 263 13.88 18.79 23.94
N ARG A 264 13.74 17.69 23.19
CA ARG A 264 13.47 16.37 23.77
C ARG A 264 14.72 15.56 24.03
N SER A 265 14.72 14.86 25.17
CA SER A 265 15.55 13.68 25.38
C SER A 265 15.15 12.57 24.38
N PRO A 266 16.11 11.81 23.82
CA PRO A 266 15.82 10.74 22.87
C PRO A 266 14.82 9.71 23.41
N GLY A 267 13.80 9.34 22.62
CA GLY A 267 12.98 8.14 22.87
C GLY A 267 11.54 8.32 23.38
N ARG A 268 10.94 9.52 23.29
CA ARG A 268 9.55 9.73 23.72
C ARG A 268 8.73 10.50 22.67
N THR A 269 8.15 9.79 21.69
CA THR A 269 7.00 10.34 20.95
C THR A 269 5.70 10.03 21.72
N PRO A 270 4.63 10.83 21.56
CA PRO A 270 3.33 10.53 22.18
C PRO A 270 2.81 9.14 21.78
N GLY A 271 3.07 8.72 20.53
CA GLY A 271 2.70 7.39 20.05
C GLY A 271 3.55 6.24 20.61
N ASP A 272 4.75 6.51 21.14
CA ASP A 272 5.57 5.46 21.77
C ASP A 272 5.03 5.06 23.14
N ALA A 273 4.41 6.00 23.86
CA ALA A 273 3.72 5.70 25.11
C ALA A 273 2.53 4.76 24.86
N ASP A 274 1.73 5.03 23.83
CA ASP A 274 0.59 4.18 23.44
C ASP A 274 1.03 2.80 22.97
N LYS A 275 2.10 2.73 22.15
CA LYS A 275 2.69 1.45 21.73
C LYS A 275 3.21 0.65 22.92
N ARG A 276 3.89 1.31 23.87
CA ARG A 276 4.43 0.66 25.06
C ARG A 276 3.32 0.16 25.99
N ALA A 277 2.27 0.95 26.20
CA ALA A 277 1.09 0.52 26.95
C ALA A 277 0.37 -0.66 26.28
N ALA A 278 0.30 -0.70 24.94
CA ALA A 278 -0.26 -1.82 24.21
C ALA A 278 0.59 -3.09 24.33
N LEU A 279 1.92 -2.96 24.29
CA LEU A 279 2.85 -4.07 24.49
C LEU A 279 2.80 -4.59 25.94
N ASP A 280 2.76 -3.71 26.93
CA ASP A 280 2.67 -4.10 28.35
C ASP A 280 1.34 -4.81 28.65
N ARG A 281 0.24 -4.40 28.01
CA ARG A 281 -1.05 -5.10 28.12
C ARG A 281 -0.99 -6.52 27.54
N LYS A 282 -0.39 -6.69 26.35
CA LYS A 282 -0.15 -8.03 25.78
C LYS A 282 0.77 -8.85 26.68
N ALA A 283 1.85 -8.27 27.18
CA ALA A 283 2.78 -8.98 28.06
C ALA A 283 2.08 -9.51 29.32
N ARG A 284 1.15 -8.74 29.92
CA ARG A 284 0.33 -9.19 31.05
C ARG A 284 -0.65 -10.30 30.69
N GLU A 285 -1.24 -10.25 29.50
CA GLU A 285 -2.12 -11.30 28.97
C GLU A 285 -1.38 -12.64 28.82
N PHE A 286 -0.10 -12.59 28.40
CA PHE A 286 0.75 -13.77 28.25
C PHE A 286 1.58 -14.12 29.50
N ALA A 287 1.57 -13.31 30.56
CA ALA A 287 2.41 -13.51 31.75
C ALA A 287 2.07 -14.79 32.54
N GLY A 288 0.80 -15.24 32.46
CA GLY A 288 0.35 -16.49 33.09
C GLY A 288 0.47 -17.73 32.18
N LEU A 289 0.84 -17.54 30.91
CA LEU A 289 0.96 -18.63 29.94
C LEU A 289 2.43 -19.05 29.87
N SER A 290 2.75 -20.17 30.52
CA SER A 290 4.04 -20.82 30.26
C SER A 290 4.01 -21.38 28.83
N PRO A 291 5.03 -21.14 27.99
CA PRO A 291 5.16 -21.82 26.72
C PRO A 291 5.02 -23.32 26.96
N ALA A 292 4.15 -23.98 26.18
CA ALA A 292 4.06 -25.43 26.26
C ALA A 292 5.47 -26.01 26.09
N ALA A 293 5.89 -26.87 27.03
CA ALA A 293 7.18 -27.52 26.93
C ALA A 293 7.31 -28.15 25.53
N TYR A 294 8.37 -27.80 24.82
CA TYR A 294 8.58 -28.31 23.47
C TYR A 294 8.56 -29.84 23.51
N ARG A 295 7.56 -30.45 22.85
CA ARG A 295 7.44 -31.91 22.72
C ARG A 295 7.88 -32.29 21.33
N THR A 296 8.82 -33.23 21.25
CA THR A 296 9.20 -33.82 19.97
C THR A 296 8.01 -34.60 19.38
N PRO A 297 7.93 -34.75 18.04
CA PRO A 297 6.85 -35.52 17.41
C PRO A 297 6.69 -36.94 17.99
N LYS A 298 7.79 -37.58 18.42
CA LYS A 298 7.77 -38.89 19.09
C LYS A 298 7.07 -38.86 20.45
N GLN A 299 7.29 -37.82 21.25
CA GLN A 299 6.62 -37.65 22.55
C GLN A 299 5.13 -37.34 22.40
N VAL A 300 4.76 -36.59 21.35
CA VAL A 300 3.35 -36.35 21.02
C VAL A 300 2.66 -37.64 20.58
N ALA A 301 3.31 -38.46 19.76
CA ALA A 301 2.80 -39.76 19.34
C ALA A 301 2.63 -40.76 20.50
N ALA A 302 3.57 -40.79 21.45
CA ALA A 302 3.49 -41.67 22.62
C ALA A 302 2.35 -41.31 23.58
N LEU A 303 2.01 -40.02 23.69
CA LEU A 303 0.90 -39.53 24.50
C LEU A 303 -0.48 -39.74 23.85
N ALA A 304 -0.53 -39.90 22.53
CA ALA A 304 -1.76 -40.17 21.79
C ALA A 304 -2.11 -41.68 21.74
N ALA A 305 -1.20 -42.54 22.19
CA ALA A 305 -1.31 -43.99 22.11
C ALA A 305 -1.60 -44.67 23.47
N GLY A 306 -1.83 -43.91 24.54
CA GLY A 306 -2.27 -44.38 25.85
C GLY A 306 -3.55 -43.68 26.28
#